data_AF-A0A1A8J526-F1
#
_entry.id   AF-A0A1A8J526-F1
#
_cell.length_a   1.000
_cell.length_b   1.000
_cell.length_c   1.000
_cell.angle_alpha   90.00
_cell.angle_beta   90.00
_cell.angle_gamma   90.00
#
_symmetry.space_group_name_H-M   'P 1'
#
loop_
_entity.id
_entity.type
_entity.pdbx_description
1 polymer ?
#
loop_
_entity_poly.entity_id
_entity_poly.type
_entity_poly.pdbx_seq_one_letter_code
_entity_poly.pdbx_strand_id
1 'polypeptide(L)'
;LDDEPVARDLSRVRSSQYTLSDGSTVSYVNVSSPQIRDGGVYRCAARNSAGSAEYQARINVRGPPQIRPMRDITAVAGRNTYITCRVIGYPYYSIKWLKDGMQLPDNH
;
A
#
# COMPACT_ATOMS: atom_id res chain seq x y z
N LEU A 1 7.12 13.56 -11.07
CA LEU A 1 7.37 12.31 -11.82
C LEU A 1 8.64 11.73 -11.23
N ASP A 2 8.52 11.01 -10.12
CA ASP A 2 9.57 10.18 -9.49
C ASP A 2 8.88 9.43 -8.35
N ASP A 3 7.92 8.57 -8.69
CA ASP A 3 7.59 7.45 -7.80
C ASP A 3 8.61 6.34 -8.12
N GLU A 4 9.86 6.58 -7.68
CA GLU A 4 10.89 5.54 -7.60
C GLU A 4 10.29 4.34 -6.85
N PRO A 5 10.34 3.12 -7.40
CA PRO A 5 9.79 1.96 -6.73
C PRO A 5 10.60 1.75 -5.46
N VAL A 6 10.01 2.07 -4.30
CA VAL A 6 10.55 1.67 -3.00
C VAL A 6 10.83 0.19 -3.11
N ALA A 7 12.11 -0.19 -3.13
CA ALA A 7 12.52 -1.58 -3.21
C ALA A 7 11.74 -2.36 -2.16
N ARG A 8 10.91 -3.30 -2.61
CA ARG A 8 10.05 -4.07 -1.73
C ARG A 8 10.96 -4.96 -0.91
N ASP A 9 11.22 -4.56 0.34
CA ASP A 9 11.88 -5.42 1.30
C ASP A 9 10.95 -6.60 1.63
N LEU A 10 11.12 -7.69 0.89
CA LEU A 10 10.36 -8.93 1.03
C LEU A 10 10.96 -9.84 2.10
N SER A 11 11.94 -9.40 2.90
CA SER A 11 12.53 -10.23 3.96
C SER A 11 11.48 -10.78 4.94
N ARG A 12 10.41 -10.00 5.17
CA ARG A 12 9.27 -10.28 6.04
C ARG A 12 8.10 -11.00 5.35
N VAL A 13 8.10 -11.08 4.02
CA VAL A 13 7.03 -11.66 3.21
C VAL A 13 7.58 -12.91 2.52
N ARG A 14 7.21 -14.09 3.01
CA ARG A 14 7.72 -15.37 2.52
C ARG A 14 6.59 -16.30 2.12
N SER A 15 6.68 -16.92 0.96
CA SER A 15 5.81 -18.02 0.59
C SER A 15 6.34 -19.34 1.14
N SER A 16 5.42 -20.25 1.45
CA SER A 16 5.73 -21.63 1.81
C SER A 16 4.60 -22.52 1.31
N GLN A 17 4.89 -23.81 1.15
CA GLN A 17 3.92 -24.79 0.69
C GLN A 17 4.18 -26.16 1.30
N TYR A 18 3.13 -26.97 1.39
CA TYR A 18 3.21 -28.37 1.78
C TYR A 18 2.12 -29.19 1.06
N THR A 19 2.37 -30.49 0.93
CA THR A 19 1.44 -31.43 0.30
C THR A 19 0.73 -32.25 1.38
N LEU A 20 -0.59 -32.32 1.26
CA LEU A 20 -1.47 -33.10 2.12
C LEU A 20 -1.49 -34.57 1.67
N SER A 21 -1.97 -35.45 2.55
CA SER A 21 -2.03 -36.90 2.29
C SER A 21 -2.99 -37.28 1.16
N ASP A 22 -3.98 -36.44 0.87
CA ASP A 22 -4.90 -36.61 -0.27
C ASP A 22 -4.28 -36.19 -1.62
N GLY A 23 -3.00 -35.79 -1.62
CA GLY A 23 -2.26 -35.34 -2.79
C GLY A 23 -2.48 -33.86 -3.15
N SER A 24 -3.33 -33.13 -2.42
CA SER A 24 -3.51 -31.70 -2.63
C SER A 24 -2.33 -30.89 -2.07
N THR A 25 -1.98 -29.77 -2.71
CA THR A 25 -0.92 -28.86 -2.25
C THR A 25 -1.53 -27.58 -1.70
N VAL A 26 -1.11 -27.21 -0.49
CA VAL A 26 -1.46 -25.93 0.13
C VAL A 26 -0.26 -25.00 0.05
N SER A 27 -0.46 -23.80 -0.51
CA SER A 27 0.52 -22.72 -0.49
C SER A 27 -0.03 -21.52 0.29
N TYR A 28 0.83 -20.89 1.08
CA TYR A 28 0.48 -19.70 1.85
C TYR A 28 1.62 -18.69 1.83
N VAL A 29 1.29 -17.43 2.10
CA VAL A 29 2.25 -16.35 2.29
C VAL A 29 2.23 -15.96 3.78
N ASN A 30 3.39 -16.04 4.42
CA ASN A 30 3.62 -15.53 5.76
C ASN A 30 4.13 -14.08 5.69
N VAL A 31 3.46 -13.17 6.39
CA VAL A 31 3.86 -11.77 6.54
C VAL A 31 4.19 -11.52 8.01
N SER A 32 5.48 -11.53 8.35
CA SER A 32 5.93 -11.31 9.73
C SER A 32 5.98 -9.82 10.09
N SER A 33 5.47 -9.47 11.26
CA SER A 33 5.41 -8.08 11.75
C SER A 33 4.87 -7.10 10.69
N PRO A 34 3.62 -7.28 10.24
CA PRO A 34 3.07 -6.56 9.08
C PRO A 34 3.07 -5.05 9.32
N GLN A 35 3.48 -4.31 8.29
CA GLN A 35 3.39 -2.87 8.21
C GLN A 35 2.36 -2.46 7.17
N ILE A 36 1.92 -1.20 7.22
CA ILE A 36 0.93 -0.64 6.29
C ILE A 36 1.30 -0.92 4.83
N ARG A 37 2.59 -0.83 4.48
CA ARG A 37 3.11 -1.08 3.13
C ARG A 37 3.01 -2.54 2.67
N ASP A 38 2.85 -3.49 3.60
CA ASP A 38 2.69 -4.91 3.29
C ASP A 38 1.22 -5.25 2.97
N GLY A 39 0.28 -4.32 3.22
CA GLY A 39 -1.10 -4.44 2.76
C GLY A 39 -1.22 -4.31 1.24
N GLY A 40 -2.24 -4.93 0.67
CA GLY A 40 -2.45 -4.92 -0.78
C GLY A 40 -3.02 -6.23 -1.30
N VAL A 41 -3.05 -6.34 -2.63
CA VAL A 41 -3.54 -7.54 -3.33
C VAL A 41 -2.40 -8.54 -3.47
N TYR A 42 -2.64 -9.76 -2.99
CA TYR A 42 -1.78 -10.92 -3.13
C TYR A 42 -2.45 -11.89 -4.11
N ARG A 43 -1.66 -12.42 -5.05
CA ARG A 43 -2.15 -13.32 -6.10
C ARG A 43 -1.49 -14.68 -5.95
N CYS A 44 -2.31 -15.74 -5.91
CA CYS A 44 -1.85 -17.11 -6.02
C CYS A 44 -2.08 -17.57 -7.47
N ALA A 45 -1.03 -17.99 -8.15
CA ALA A 45 -1.09 -18.47 -9.53
C ALA A 45 -0.45 -19.85 -9.62
N ALA A 46 -1.20 -20.81 -10.17
CA ALA A 46 -0.78 -22.19 -10.36
C ALA A 46 -0.75 -22.52 -11.86
N ARG A 47 0.25 -23.29 -12.29
CA ARG A 47 0.43 -23.68 -13.70
C ARG A 47 0.94 -25.12 -13.79
N ASN A 48 0.41 -25.86 -14.74
CA ASN A 48 0.93 -27.16 -15.16
C ASN A 48 0.98 -27.25 -16.70
N SER A 49 1.25 -28.43 -17.25
CA SER A 49 1.32 -28.65 -18.70
C SER A 49 -0.03 -28.47 -19.42
N ALA A 50 -1.15 -28.64 -18.72
CA ALA A 50 -2.49 -28.55 -19.28
C ALA A 50 -3.07 -27.12 -19.23
N GLY A 51 -2.56 -26.24 -18.36
CA GLY A 51 -3.03 -24.87 -18.26
C GLY A 51 -2.59 -24.12 -17.00
N SER A 52 -3.32 -23.06 -16.69
CA SER A 52 -3.08 -22.19 -15.53
C SER A 52 -4.38 -21.71 -14.89
N ALA A 53 -4.34 -21.51 -13.57
CA ALA A 53 -5.42 -20.88 -12.81
C ALA A 53 -4.82 -19.89 -11.81
N GLU A 54 -5.55 -18.82 -11.52
CA GLU A 54 -5.13 -17.85 -10.51
C GLU A 54 -6.32 -17.29 -9.75
N TYR A 55 -6.05 -16.86 -8.52
CA TYR A 55 -7.00 -16.14 -7.71
C TYR A 55 -6.27 -15.10 -6.86
N GLN A 56 -6.98 -14.05 -6.47
CA GLN A 56 -6.40 -12.94 -5.72
C GLN A 56 -7.22 -12.64 -4.46
N ALA A 57 -6.50 -12.28 -3.40
CA ALA A 57 -7.06 -11.84 -2.13
C ALA A 57 -6.33 -10.59 -1.65
N ARG A 58 -7.01 -9.75 -0.86
CA ARG A 58 -6.42 -8.53 -0.29
C ARG A 58 -6.11 -8.72 1.19
N ILE A 59 -4.88 -8.39 1.58
CA ILE A 59 -4.50 -8.23 2.99
C ILE A 59 -4.70 -6.76 3.36
N ASN A 60 -5.55 -6.51 4.36
CA ASN A 60 -5.77 -5.18 4.91
C ASN A 60 -4.97 -5.03 6.21
N VAL A 61 -3.85 -4.32 6.17
CA VAL A 61 -3.04 -4.02 7.36
C VAL A 61 -3.52 -2.70 7.96
N ARG A 62 -3.95 -2.74 9.22
CA ARG A 62 -4.39 -1.55 9.95
C ARG A 62 -3.22 -0.94 10.73
N GLY A 63 -3.20 0.38 10.82
CA GLY A 63 -2.16 1.11 11.53
C GLY A 63 -2.46 2.60 11.60
N PRO A 64 -1.75 3.35 12.46
CA PRO A 64 -1.96 4.79 12.57
C PRO A 64 -1.67 5.49 11.24
N PRO A 65 -2.38 6.58 10.91
CA PRO A 65 -2.07 7.36 9.73
C PRO A 65 -0.65 7.93 9.83
N GLN A 66 0.09 7.85 8.73
CA GLN A 66 1.41 8.46 8.59
C GLN A 66 1.41 9.38 7.39
N ILE A 67 1.98 10.57 7.55
CA ILE A 67 2.13 11.54 6.47
C ILE A 67 3.52 11.33 5.86
N ARG A 68 3.59 11.12 4.55
CA ARG A 68 4.87 11.09 3.83
C ARG A 68 5.47 12.50 3.77
N PRO A 69 6.80 12.64 3.77
CA PRO A 69 7.45 13.94 3.63
C PRO A 69 6.93 14.70 2.41
N MET A 70 6.53 15.95 2.63
CA MET A 70 6.16 16.89 1.57
C MET A 70 7.40 17.67 1.15
N ARG A 71 7.47 18.06 -0.12
CA ARG A 71 8.52 18.93 -0.63
C ARG A 71 8.00 20.36 -0.72
N ASP A 72 8.87 21.32 -0.47
CA ASP A 72 8.57 22.72 -0.72
C ASP A 72 8.29 22.95 -2.20
N ILE A 73 7.37 23.86 -2.50
CA ILE A 73 6.99 24.21 -3.86
C ILE A 73 7.16 25.72 -4.08
N THR A 74 7.63 26.09 -5.27
CA THR A 74 7.68 27.49 -5.70
C THR A 74 6.50 27.75 -6.63
N ALA A 75 5.67 28.74 -6.30
CA ALA A 75 4.49 29.12 -7.08
C ALA A 75 4.73 30.41 -7.87
N VAL A 76 4.04 30.56 -9.01
CA VAL A 76 4.04 31.80 -9.80
C VAL A 76 2.81 32.63 -9.44
N ALA A 77 3.01 33.92 -9.16
CA ALA A 77 1.91 34.84 -8.84
C ALA A 77 0.85 34.85 -9.96
N GLY A 78 -0.42 34.76 -9.57
CA GLY A 78 -1.55 34.72 -10.52
C GLY A 78 -1.77 33.37 -11.21
N ARG A 79 -0.99 32.31 -10.87
CA ARG A 79 -1.20 30.96 -11.40
C ARG A 79 -1.64 30.00 -10.30
N ASN A 80 -2.62 29.15 -10.63
CA ASN A 80 -3.06 28.08 -9.74
C ASN A 80 -1.91 27.11 -9.45
N THR A 81 -1.81 26.70 -8.18
CA THR A 81 -0.77 25.81 -7.69
C THR A 81 -1.37 24.87 -6.65
N TYR A 82 -0.83 23.65 -6.57
CA TYR A 82 -1.30 22.62 -5.65
C TYR A 82 -0.13 22.05 -4.83
N ILE A 83 -0.37 21.83 -3.54
CA ILE A 83 0.50 21.05 -2.66
C ILE A 83 -0.21 19.73 -2.32
N THR A 84 0.52 18.62 -2.24
CA THR A 84 -0.06 17.28 -2.03
C THR A 84 0.38 16.70 -0.69
N CYS A 85 -0.60 16.22 0.10
CA CYS A 85 -0.36 15.44 1.31
C CYS A 85 -0.63 13.95 1.01
N ARG A 86 0.41 13.12 1.07
CA ARG A 86 0.29 11.67 0.88
C ARG A 86 0.16 11.02 2.26
N VAL A 87 -1.06 10.57 2.60
CA VAL A 87 -1.36 9.85 3.84
C VAL A 87 -1.36 8.34 3.57
N ILE A 88 -0.65 7.59 4.39
CA ILE A 88 -0.67 6.13 4.42
C ILE A 88 -1.22 5.65 5.77
N GLY A 89 -1.68 4.41 5.83
CA GLY A 89 -2.30 3.84 7.04
C GLY A 89 -3.80 3.80 6.92
N TYR A 90 -4.42 2.87 7.64
CA TYR A 90 -5.86 2.63 7.55
C TYR A 90 -6.39 2.13 8.91
N PRO A 91 -7.57 2.57 9.36
CA PRO A 91 -8.40 3.63 8.77
C PRO A 91 -7.87 5.03 9.09
N TYR A 92 -8.14 5.99 8.20
CA TYR A 92 -8.05 7.43 8.50
C TYR A 92 -9.43 8.05 8.24
N TYR A 93 -9.85 8.98 9.11
CA TYR A 93 -11.22 9.53 9.08
C TYR A 93 -11.30 10.94 8.50
N SER A 94 -10.22 11.73 8.56
CA SER A 94 -10.18 13.08 7.99
C SER A 94 -8.75 13.52 7.68
N ILE A 95 -8.61 14.36 6.66
CA ILE A 95 -7.38 15.07 6.31
C ILE A 95 -7.74 16.55 6.33
N LYS A 96 -6.99 17.35 7.08
CA LYS A 96 -7.21 18.79 7.22
C LYS A 96 -5.95 19.53 6.84
N TRP A 97 -6.09 20.61 6.09
CA TRP A 97 -4.99 21.51 5.76
C TRP A 97 -4.97 22.70 6.71
N LEU A 98 -3.78 23.11 7.13
CA LEU A 98 -3.58 24.27 7.98
C LEU A 98 -2.56 25.21 7.34
N LYS A 99 -2.82 26.51 7.45
CA LYS A 99 -1.86 27.58 7.14
C LYS A 99 -1.77 28.48 8.36
N ASP A 100 -0.56 28.68 8.88
CA ASP A 100 -0.29 29.51 10.06
C ASP A 100 -1.16 29.12 11.28
N GLY A 101 -1.41 27.82 11.45
CA GLY A 101 -2.25 27.28 12.52
C GLY A 101 -3.76 27.34 12.28
N MET A 102 -4.22 27.96 11.18
CA MET A 102 -5.64 28.04 10.84
C MET A 102 -6.05 26.98 9.83
N GLN A 103 -7.16 26.28 10.10
CA GLN A 103 -7.72 25.28 9.18
C GLN A 103 -8.22 25.97 7.89
N LEU A 104 -7.79 25.46 6.74
CA LEU A 104 -8.27 25.91 5.44
C LEU A 104 -9.68 25.35 5.18
N PRO A 105 -10.56 26.10 4.49
CA PRO A 105 -11.85 25.58 4.06
C PRO A 105 -11.68 24.48 3.01
N ASP A 106 -12.59 23.52 3.01
CA ASP A 106 -12.65 22.51 1.97
C ASP A 106 -13.14 23.17 0.66
N ASN A 107 -12.38 23.00 -0.42
CA ASN A 107 -12.91 23.25 -1.76
C ASN A 107 -13.76 22.04 -2.15
N HIS A 108 -15.08 22.18 -2.03
CA HIS A 108 -16.04 21.20 -2.53
C HIS A 108 -16.13 21.25 -4.07
#